data_AF-A0A1W1W2J5-F1
#
_entry.id   AF-A0A1W1W2J5-F1
#
_cell.length_a   1.000
_cell.length_b   1.000
_cell.length_c   1.000
_cell.angle_alpha   90.00
_cell.angle_beta   90.00
_cell.angle_gamma   90.00
#
_symmetry.space_group_name_H-M   'P 1'
#
loop_
_entity.id
_entity.type
_entity.pdbx_description
1 polymer ?
#
loop_
_entity_poly.entity_id
_entity_poly.type
_entity_poly.pdbx_seq_one_letter_code
_entity_poly.pdbx_strand_id
1 'polypeptide(L)'
;MAGAPKVLELLQQERCAKVLNDNTRVSGLWANAAQWGSDVFFPQLHAAGCRYFSWVYSPEHYSQLSAELALQQTAAGIIFMPFRDLAPAAAWLRSM
;
A
#
# COMPACT_ATOMS: atom_id res chain seq x y z
N MET A 1 -16.73 -1.92 6.88
CA MET A 1 -15.40 -1.51 6.34
C MET A 1 -15.14 -2.31 5.07
N ALA A 2 -14.95 -1.64 3.91
CA ALA A 2 -14.89 -2.31 2.59
C ALA A 2 -13.71 -1.86 1.71
N GLY A 3 -12.77 -1.05 2.22
CA GLY A 3 -11.73 -0.41 1.42
C GLY A 3 -10.81 -1.40 0.68
N ALA A 4 -10.11 -2.27 1.41
CA ALA A 4 -9.18 -3.23 0.84
C ALA A 4 -9.82 -4.22 -0.16
N PRO A 5 -10.99 -4.84 0.15
CA PRO A 5 -11.71 -5.67 -0.84
C PRO A 5 -12.09 -4.91 -2.11
N LYS A 6 -12.49 -3.63 -2.00
CA LYS A 6 -12.85 -2.83 -3.17
C LYS A 6 -11.64 -2.51 -4.05
N VAL A 7 -10.46 -2.30 -3.45
CA VAL A 7 -9.22 -2.13 -4.21
C VAL A 7 -8.88 -3.38 -5.02
N LEU A 8 -9.06 -4.58 -4.46
CA LEU A 8 -8.84 -5.84 -5.20
C LEU A 8 -9.81 -6.00 -6.38
N GLU A 9 -11.09 -5.71 -6.14
CA GLU A 9 -12.11 -5.75 -7.19
C GLU A 9 -11.75 -4.82 -8.36
N LEU A 10 -11.38 -3.57 -8.06
CA LEU A 10 -11.00 -2.58 -9.07
C LEU A 10 -9.71 -2.93 -9.81
N LEU A 11 -8.70 -3.48 -9.12
CA LEU A 11 -7.47 -3.95 -9.77
C LEU A 11 -7.75 -5.03 -10.81
N GLN A 12 -8.63 -5.97 -10.49
CA GLN A 12 -9.00 -7.05 -11.40
C GLN A 12 -9.84 -6.55 -12.57
N GLN A 13 -10.81 -5.65 -12.32
CA GLN A 13 -11.70 -5.09 -13.34
C GLN A 13 -10.93 -4.20 -14.32
N GLU A 14 -10.11 -3.29 -13.81
CA GLU A 14 -9.40 -2.29 -14.62
C GLU A 14 -8.06 -2.82 -15.18
N ARG A 15 -7.63 -4.03 -14.77
CA ARG A 15 -6.34 -4.64 -15.14
C ARG A 15 -5.16 -3.73 -14.83
N CYS A 16 -5.25 -3.01 -13.71
CA CYS A 16 -4.20 -2.11 -13.26
C CYS A 16 -3.08 -2.90 -12.57
N ALA A 17 -1.83 -2.54 -12.85
CA ALA A 17 -0.66 -3.12 -12.17
C ALA A 17 -0.07 -2.21 -11.09
N LYS A 18 -0.71 -1.06 -10.83
CA LYS A 18 -0.13 0.07 -10.10
C LYS A 18 -1.10 0.58 -9.05
N VAL A 19 -0.61 0.77 -7.83
CA VAL A 19 -1.38 1.32 -6.70
C VAL A 19 -0.64 2.50 -6.07
N LEU A 20 -1.38 3.56 -5.77
CA LEU A 20 -0.93 4.65 -4.91
C LEU A 20 -1.76 4.61 -3.63
N ASN A 21 -1.10 4.44 -2.49
CA ASN A 21 -1.72 4.49 -1.18
C ASN A 21 -1.32 5.76 -0.45
N ASP A 22 -2.28 6.66 -0.22
CA ASP A 22 -2.08 7.93 0.47
C ASP A 22 -2.54 7.83 1.93
N ASN A 23 -1.58 7.68 2.85
CA ASN A 23 -1.85 7.63 4.28
C ASN A 23 -1.71 9.00 4.98
N THR A 24 -1.65 10.12 4.27
CA THR A 24 -1.47 11.47 4.88
C THR A 24 -2.54 11.80 5.93
N ARG A 25 -3.70 11.15 5.88
CA ARG A 25 -4.82 11.31 6.82
C ARG A 25 -5.02 10.12 7.77
N VAL A 26 -4.20 9.08 7.67
CA VAL A 26 -4.29 7.90 8.54
C VAL A 26 -3.53 8.19 9.83
N SER A 27 -4.18 8.00 10.96
CA SER A 27 -3.63 8.31 12.28
C SER A 27 -3.65 7.11 13.22
N GLY A 28 -2.73 7.10 14.18
CA GLY A 28 -2.71 6.15 15.28
C GLY A 28 -1.97 4.86 14.93
N LEU A 29 -1.84 3.99 15.92
CA LEU A 29 -1.18 2.70 15.77
C LEU A 29 -2.15 1.67 15.19
N TRP A 30 -1.75 1.00 14.10
CA TRP A 30 -2.57 0.00 13.43
C TRP A 30 -1.79 -1.31 13.17
N ALA A 31 -0.99 -1.74 14.14
CA ALA A 31 -0.13 -2.93 14.04
C ALA A 31 -0.87 -4.21 13.56
N ASN A 32 -2.09 -4.48 14.03
CA ASN A 32 -2.86 -5.64 13.57
C ASN A 32 -3.22 -5.54 12.08
N ALA A 33 -3.53 -4.33 11.59
CA ALA A 33 -3.82 -4.11 10.17
C ALA A 33 -2.53 -4.15 9.33
N ALA A 34 -1.38 -3.77 9.89
CA ALA A 34 -0.08 -3.90 9.25
C ALA A 34 0.29 -5.36 9.01
N GLN A 35 0.15 -6.20 10.05
CA GLN A 35 0.37 -7.65 9.96
C GLN A 35 -0.62 -8.30 8.97
N TRP A 36 -1.90 -7.93 9.03
CA TRP A 36 -2.87 -8.41 8.03
C TRP A 36 -2.51 -7.95 6.61
N GLY A 37 -1.98 -6.74 6.49
CA GLY A 37 -1.46 -6.18 5.24
C GLY A 37 -0.37 -7.05 4.63
N SER A 38 0.66 -7.37 5.41
CA SER A 38 1.81 -8.19 4.97
C SER A 38 1.41 -9.62 4.63
N ASP A 39 0.56 -10.24 5.45
CA ASP A 39 0.31 -11.68 5.41
C ASP A 39 -0.81 -12.05 4.43
N VAL A 40 -1.77 -11.15 4.22
CA VAL A 40 -2.99 -11.44 3.48
C VAL A 40 -3.16 -10.48 2.31
N PHE A 41 -3.20 -9.18 2.58
CA PHE A 41 -3.65 -8.21 1.58
C PHE A 41 -2.64 -8.00 0.45
N PHE A 42 -1.34 -7.84 0.75
CA PHE A 42 -0.33 -7.62 -0.28
C PHE A 42 -0.14 -8.85 -1.18
N PRO A 43 -0.14 -10.11 -0.68
CA PRO A 43 -0.22 -11.28 -1.53
C PRO A 43 -1.44 -11.30 -2.44
N GLN A 44 -2.61 -10.90 -1.95
CA GLN A 44 -3.83 -10.80 -2.76
C GLN A 44 -3.74 -9.70 -3.83
N LEU A 45 -3.17 -8.53 -3.50
CA LEU A 45 -2.91 -7.47 -4.47
C LEU A 45 -1.99 -7.98 -5.60
N HIS A 46 -0.95 -8.71 -5.25
CA HIS A 46 -0.02 -9.29 -6.22
C HIS A 46 -0.73 -10.29 -7.13
N ALA A 47 -1.53 -11.20 -6.55
CA ALA A 47 -2.33 -12.16 -7.30
C ALA A 47 -3.38 -11.48 -8.21
N ALA A 48 -3.93 -10.35 -7.78
CA ALA A 48 -4.86 -9.53 -8.55
C ALA A 48 -4.20 -8.73 -9.69
N GLY A 49 -2.86 -8.75 -9.81
CA GLY A 49 -2.12 -8.11 -10.90
C GLY A 49 -1.26 -6.91 -10.49
N CYS A 50 -1.30 -6.48 -9.22
CA CYS A 50 -0.45 -5.39 -8.74
C CYS A 50 1.03 -5.77 -8.81
N ARG A 51 1.87 -4.85 -9.28
CA ARG A 51 3.33 -4.99 -9.39
C ARG A 51 4.07 -3.82 -8.75
N TYR A 52 3.48 -2.61 -8.80
CA TYR A 52 4.08 -1.41 -8.25
C TYR A 52 3.14 -0.75 -7.25
N PHE A 53 3.66 -0.45 -6.06
CA PHE A 53 2.90 0.16 -4.99
C PHE A 53 3.66 1.35 -4.42
N SER A 54 3.20 2.56 -4.75
CA SER A 54 3.70 3.78 -4.12
C SER A 54 2.92 4.06 -2.84
N TRP A 55 3.61 4.37 -1.74
CA TRP A 55 2.98 4.58 -0.44
C TRP A 55 3.40 5.93 0.14
N VAL A 56 2.45 6.88 0.25
CA VAL A 56 2.68 8.15 0.93
C VAL A 56 2.44 7.96 2.41
N TYR A 57 3.46 8.15 3.23
CA TYR A 57 3.35 8.02 4.68
C TYR A 57 2.44 9.09 5.30
N SER A 58 1.82 8.72 6.42
CA SER A 58 1.22 9.69 7.33
C SER A 58 2.31 10.60 7.91
N PRO A 59 2.04 11.89 8.21
CA PRO A 59 2.95 12.69 9.02
C PRO A 59 2.99 12.24 10.49
N GLU A 60 2.02 11.44 10.93
CA GLU A 60 1.90 10.94 12.31
C GLU A 60 2.80 9.70 12.53
N HIS A 61 3.58 9.71 13.60
CA HIS A 61 4.66 8.76 13.83
C HIS A 61 4.18 7.32 14.07
N TYR A 62 3.12 7.10 14.85
CA TYR A 62 2.61 5.74 15.09
C TYR A 62 2.03 5.08 13.83
N SER A 63 1.42 5.90 12.97
CA SER A 63 0.95 5.46 11.66
C SER A 63 2.11 5.13 10.72
N GLN A 64 3.22 5.91 10.76
CA GLN A 64 4.46 5.57 10.04
C GLN A 64 5.03 4.23 10.49
N LEU A 65 5.18 4.01 11.80
CA LEU A 65 5.70 2.75 12.35
C LEU A 65 4.89 1.53 11.90
N SER A 66 3.57 1.69 11.81
CA SER A 66 2.69 0.63 11.33
C SER A 66 2.88 0.35 9.83
N ALA A 67 3.14 1.38 9.02
CA ALA A 67 3.47 1.20 7.60
C ALA A 67 4.83 0.52 7.39
N GLU A 68 5.82 0.92 8.18
CA GLU A 68 7.13 0.29 8.16
C GLU A 68 7.05 -1.19 8.55
N LEU A 69 6.27 -1.52 9.57
CA LEU A 69 6.02 -2.91 9.98
C LEU A 69 5.44 -3.75 8.82
N ALA A 70 4.41 -3.23 8.14
CA ALA A 70 3.79 -3.92 7.00
C ALA A 70 4.79 -4.17 5.85
N LEU A 71 5.67 -3.19 5.58
CA LEU A 71 6.68 -3.29 4.53
C LEU A 71 7.83 -4.23 4.90
N GLN A 72 8.25 -4.26 6.17
CA GLN A 72 9.31 -5.14 6.65
C GLN A 72 8.91 -6.61 6.63
N GLN A 73 7.63 -6.90 6.85
CA GLN A 73 7.12 -8.26 7.00
C GLN A 73 6.62 -8.87 5.69
N THR A 74 6.36 -8.06 4.65
CA THR A 74 5.79 -8.60 3.43
C THR A 74 6.80 -9.35 2.58
N ALA A 75 6.37 -10.50 2.05
CA ALA A 75 7.08 -11.27 1.02
C ALA A 75 6.36 -11.21 -0.34
N ALA A 76 5.40 -10.30 -0.52
CA ALA A 76 4.68 -10.17 -1.77
C ALA A 76 5.62 -9.70 -2.89
N GLY A 77 5.44 -10.23 -4.10
CA GLY A 77 6.22 -9.86 -5.30
C GLY A 77 5.92 -8.46 -5.86
N ILE A 78 5.55 -7.51 -5.00
CA ILE A 78 5.24 -6.12 -5.34
C ILE A 78 6.46 -5.26 -5.01
N ILE A 79 6.80 -4.34 -5.91
CA ILE A 79 7.79 -3.30 -5.65
C ILE A 79 7.09 -2.18 -4.88
N PHE A 80 7.36 -2.13 -3.58
CA PHE A 80 6.91 -1.05 -2.71
C PHE A 80 7.91 0.11 -2.73
N MET A 81 7.41 1.33 -2.90
CA MET A 81 8.22 2.54 -2.80
C MET A 81 7.52 3.55 -1.87
N PRO A 82 8.05 3.78 -0.66
CA PRO A 82 7.51 4.76 0.27
C PRO A 82 7.95 6.18 -0.07
N PHE A 83 7.08 7.15 0.21
CA PHE A 83 7.28 8.58 -0.01
C PHE A 83 6.74 9.38 1.16
N ARG A 84 7.24 10.61 1.32
CA ARG A 84 6.67 11.59 2.27
C ARG A 84 5.60 12.48 1.63
N ASP A 85 5.63 12.62 0.30
CA ASP A 85 4.78 13.53 -0.45
C ASP A 85 4.07 12.82 -1.60
N LEU A 86 2.84 13.27 -1.88
CA LEU A 86 2.00 12.70 -2.93
C LEU A 86 2.56 12.92 -4.34
N ALA A 87 3.14 14.09 -4.60
CA ALA A 87 3.66 14.44 -5.92
C ALA A 87 4.77 13.49 -6.42
N PRO A 88 5.86 13.23 -5.66
CA PRO A 88 6.89 12.28 -6.08
C PRO A 88 6.37 10.84 -6.12
N ALA A 89 5.45 10.45 -5.24
CA ALA A 89 4.83 9.12 -5.27
C ALA A 89 4.09 8.86 -6.59
N ALA A 90 3.25 9.82 -7.00
CA ALA A 90 2.50 9.73 -8.24
C ALA A 90 3.42 9.81 -9.48
N ALA A 91 4.48 10.63 -9.42
CA ALA A 91 5.46 10.72 -10.50
C ALA A 91 6.21 9.41 -10.70
N TRP A 92 6.70 8.80 -9.62
CA TRP A 92 7.36 7.50 -9.66
C TRP A 92 6.44 6.43 -10.23
N LEU A 93 5.19 6.36 -9.76
CA LEU A 93 4.24 5.33 -10.21
C LEU A 93 3.91 5.47 -11.71
N ARG A 94 3.85 6.70 -12.23
CA ARG A 94 3.69 6.95 -13.68
C ARG A 94 4.92 6.54 -14.50
N SER A 95 6.12 6.57 -13.91
CA SER A 95 7.36 6.21 -14.58
C SER A 95 7.68 4.71 -14.60
N MET A 96 6.99 3.91 -13.78
CA MET A 96 7.06 2.44 -13.82
C MET A 96 6.30 1.88 -15.02
#